data_AF-A0A916XTY7-F1
#
_entry.id   AF-A0A916XTY7-F1
#
_cell.length_a   1.000
_cell.length_b   1.000
_cell.length_c   1.000
_cell.angle_alpha   90.00
_cell.angle_beta   90.00
_cell.angle_gamma   90.00
#
_symmetry.space_group_name_H-M   'P 1'
#
loop_
_entity.id
_entity.type
_entity.pdbx_description
1 polymer ?
#
loop_
_entity_poly.entity_id
_entity_poly.type
_entity_poly.pdbx_seq_one_letter_code
_entity_poly.pdbx_strand_id
1 'polypeptide(L)'
;MRAQRALAPGLVLLRPFLDIPGPVLKASLGSHPAVDDPSNRDPRFDRARLRQALAVCAFDRDAVLAAIARHAAARDAADRRLSDCLRAFGADRKLAVRPVGTVEIDRQALATLAPETAADLLARILRAVGGGDYPPQHAARARLWARLSEDNPSPVAATLGGVAVRGDRTLHFAREFGRAGPMGVTVTGPAPTLFDGRFDVDTAGLEDQAVLLVPLGRLGRGNAIEKTLPVALDAAGRPIAAPACLHAKLGPGVGTLALQERLSWRLQADLPSHSASA
;
A
#
# COMPACT_ATOMS: atom_id res chain seq x y z
N MET A 1 -5.11 0.33 17.99
CA MET A 1 -4.36 -0.67 17.16
C MET A 1 -5.37 -1.67 16.58
N ARG A 2 -5.02 -2.48 15.57
CA ARG A 2 -5.91 -3.54 15.05
C ARG A 2 -5.51 -4.89 15.65
N ALA A 3 -6.47 -5.76 15.98
CA ALA A 3 -6.20 -7.13 16.40
C ALA A 3 -5.48 -7.93 15.29
N GLN A 4 -5.86 -7.70 14.03
CA GLN A 4 -5.22 -8.26 12.85
C GLN A 4 -4.75 -7.15 11.92
N ARG A 5 -3.57 -7.32 11.32
CA ARG A 5 -3.05 -6.43 10.27
C ARG A 5 -2.51 -7.24 9.11
N ALA A 6 -2.93 -6.94 7.89
CA ALA A 6 -2.38 -7.53 6.67
C ALA A 6 -0.97 -6.96 6.40
N LEU A 7 0.02 -7.83 6.19
CA LEU A 7 1.40 -7.45 5.88
C LEU A 7 1.70 -7.63 4.39
N ALA A 8 1.24 -8.73 3.81
CA ALA A 8 1.33 -9.06 2.39
C ALA A 8 0.16 -9.98 2.01
N PRO A 9 -0.09 -10.25 0.71
CA PRO A 9 -1.01 -11.31 0.30
C PRO A 9 -0.68 -12.62 1.04
N GLY A 10 -1.67 -13.22 1.71
CA GLY A 10 -1.49 -14.45 2.50
C GLY A 10 -0.74 -14.30 3.83
N LEU A 11 -0.23 -13.12 4.19
CA LEU A 11 0.53 -12.89 5.43
C LEU A 11 -0.16 -11.87 6.34
N VAL A 12 -0.50 -12.29 7.56
CA VAL A 12 -1.18 -11.47 8.55
C VAL A 12 -0.42 -11.45 9.88
N LEU A 13 -0.40 -10.28 10.52
CA LEU A 13 0.09 -10.07 11.87
C LEU A 13 -1.08 -10.06 12.86
N LEU A 14 -1.14 -11.07 13.71
CA LEU A 14 -2.12 -11.20 14.78
C LEU A 14 -1.61 -10.57 16.09
N ARG A 15 -2.54 -10.00 16.86
CA ARG A 15 -2.30 -9.42 18.19
C ARG A 15 -3.32 -10.01 19.17
N PRO A 16 -3.22 -11.30 19.52
CA PRO A 16 -4.23 -11.99 20.31
C PRO A 16 -4.40 -11.40 21.72
N PHE A 17 -3.36 -10.77 22.27
CA PHE A 17 -3.37 -10.17 23.60
C PHE A 17 -3.61 -8.66 23.59
N LEU A 18 -4.14 -8.10 22.48
CA LEU A 18 -4.32 -6.65 22.34
C LEU A 18 -5.26 -6.07 23.40
N ASP A 19 -6.32 -6.80 23.74
CA ASP A 19 -7.36 -6.36 24.67
C ASP A 19 -7.11 -6.85 26.11
N ILE A 20 -6.00 -7.56 26.34
CA ILE A 20 -5.63 -8.05 27.68
C ILE A 20 -4.79 -6.98 28.38
N PRO A 21 -5.21 -6.48 29.57
CA PRO A 21 -4.40 -5.55 30.33
C PRO A 21 -3.06 -6.18 30.73
N GLY A 22 -1.97 -5.41 30.61
CA GLY A 22 -0.62 -5.87 30.93
C GLY A 22 -0.47 -6.54 32.32
N PRO A 23 -1.07 -6.02 33.40
CA PRO A 23 -1.02 -6.67 34.71
C PRO A 23 -1.69 -8.06 34.73
N VAL A 24 -2.80 -8.22 33.99
CA VAL A 24 -3.52 -9.51 33.88
C VAL A 24 -2.64 -10.52 33.14
N LEU A 25 -2.02 -10.11 32.03
CA LEU A 25 -1.10 -10.97 31.27
C LEU A 25 0.15 -11.36 32.07
N LYS A 26 0.64 -10.47 32.94
CA LYS A 26 1.77 -10.79 33.83
C LYS A 26 1.35 -11.76 34.93
N ALA A 27 0.17 -11.57 35.52
CA ALA A 27 -0.36 -12.46 36.54
C ALA A 27 -0.59 -13.88 36.00
N SER A 28 -0.99 -14.02 34.74
CA SER A 28 -1.20 -15.33 34.11
C SER A 28 0.08 -16.16 33.91
N LEU A 29 1.27 -15.58 34.09
CA LEU A 29 2.53 -16.32 34.05
C LEU A 29 2.72 -17.24 35.27
N GLY A 30 2.01 -17.01 36.38
CA GLY A 30 2.14 -17.83 37.59
C GLY A 30 3.60 -17.92 38.06
N SER A 31 4.11 -19.15 38.18
CA SER A 31 5.51 -19.43 38.56
C SER A 31 6.47 -19.56 37.37
N HIS A 32 6.00 -19.38 36.13
CA HIS A 32 6.87 -19.48 34.96
C HIS A 32 7.86 -18.31 34.91
N PRO A 33 9.16 -18.58 34.68
CA PRO A 33 10.16 -17.52 34.61
C PRO A 33 9.93 -16.66 33.36
N ALA A 34 9.94 -15.35 33.55
CA ALA A 34 9.91 -14.37 32.47
C ALA A 34 11.17 -13.51 32.51
N VAL A 35 11.76 -13.27 31.35
CA VAL A 35 12.93 -12.40 31.20
C VAL A 35 12.45 -11.00 30.83
N ASP A 36 12.80 -9.99 31.63
CA ASP A 36 12.56 -8.59 31.29
C ASP A 36 13.66 -8.10 30.35
N ASP A 37 13.31 -7.82 29.10
CA ASP A 37 14.25 -7.26 28.12
C ASP A 37 14.74 -5.87 28.58
N PRO A 38 16.07 -5.65 28.72
CA PRO A 38 16.63 -4.36 29.13
C PRO A 38 16.15 -3.17 28.28
N SER A 39 15.83 -3.39 27.00
CA SER A 39 15.32 -2.35 26.10
C SER A 39 13.96 -1.78 26.54
N ASN A 40 13.19 -2.49 27.38
CA ASN A 40 11.92 -2.00 27.92
C ASN A 40 12.07 -0.71 28.74
N ARG A 41 13.28 -0.46 29.29
CA ARG A 41 13.60 0.69 30.15
C ARG A 41 14.62 1.63 29.53
N ASP A 42 15.08 1.34 28.31
CA ASP A 42 16.14 2.10 27.65
C ASP A 42 15.59 3.43 27.10
N PRO A 43 16.00 4.57 27.69
CA PRO A 43 15.45 5.88 27.34
C PRO A 43 15.86 6.36 25.94
N ARG A 44 16.69 5.60 25.19
CA ARG A 44 16.95 5.87 23.77
C ARG A 44 15.71 5.67 22.91
N PHE A 45 14.77 4.82 23.33
CA PHE A 45 13.53 4.56 22.60
C PHE A 45 12.34 5.42 23.09
N ASP A 46 11.57 5.97 22.14
CA ASP A 46 10.37 6.78 22.44
C ASP A 46 9.40 6.06 23.37
N ARG A 47 9.21 4.76 23.18
CA ARG A 47 8.28 3.95 23.97
C ARG A 47 8.66 3.90 25.45
N ALA A 48 9.95 3.78 25.76
CA ALA A 48 10.43 3.74 27.13
C ALA A 48 10.29 5.12 27.79
N ARG A 49 10.65 6.19 27.07
CA ARG A 49 10.45 7.57 27.53
C ARG A 49 8.99 7.89 27.82
N LEU A 50 8.09 7.53 26.91
CA LEU A 50 6.65 7.74 27.09
C LEU A 50 6.13 6.98 28.31
N ARG A 51 6.53 5.72 28.50
CA ARG A 51 6.14 4.93 29.68
C ARG A 51 6.64 5.53 30.99
N GLN A 52 7.87 6.04 31.01
CA GLN A 52 8.43 6.72 32.19
C GLN A 52 7.68 8.02 32.48
N ALA A 53 7.38 8.82 31.46
CA ALA A 53 6.57 10.03 31.60
C ALA A 53 5.17 9.71 32.14
N LEU A 54 4.53 8.65 31.63
CA LEU A 54 3.25 8.15 32.15
C LEU A 54 3.37 7.54 33.56
N ALA A 55 4.55 7.20 34.06
CA ALA A 55 4.68 6.73 35.43
C ALA A 55 4.66 7.89 36.45
N VAL A 56 5.09 9.09 36.03
CA VAL A 56 5.27 10.25 36.91
C VAL A 56 4.23 11.35 36.72
N CYS A 57 3.57 11.42 35.56
CA CYS A 57 2.51 12.38 35.32
C CYS A 57 1.18 11.86 35.85
N ALA A 58 0.45 12.67 36.62
CA ALA A 58 -0.96 12.43 36.88
C ALA A 58 -1.75 12.66 35.59
N PHE A 59 -2.25 11.59 34.98
CA PHE A 59 -3.24 11.67 33.91
C PHE A 59 -4.44 10.81 34.27
N ASP A 60 -5.60 11.24 33.78
CA ASP A 60 -6.81 10.45 33.86
C ASP A 60 -6.70 9.26 32.88
N ARG A 61 -6.35 8.10 33.45
CA ARG A 61 -6.20 6.86 32.70
C ARG A 61 -7.50 6.46 32.00
N ASP A 62 -8.64 6.67 32.65
CA ASP A 62 -9.94 6.28 32.11
C ASP A 62 -10.32 7.19 30.93
N ALA A 63 -10.03 8.49 31.03
CA ALA A 63 -10.20 9.42 29.91
C ALA A 63 -9.33 9.04 28.70
N VAL A 64 -8.07 8.63 28.92
CA VAL A 64 -7.17 8.17 27.84
C VAL A 64 -7.68 6.87 27.22
N LEU A 65 -8.09 5.88 28.01
CA LEU A 65 -8.65 4.63 27.50
C LEU A 65 -9.95 4.87 26.72
N ALA A 66 -10.83 5.75 27.21
CA ALA A 66 -12.04 6.15 26.52
C ALA A 66 -11.72 6.85 25.18
N ALA A 67 -10.70 7.71 25.13
CA ALA A 67 -10.25 8.33 23.89
C ALA A 67 -9.74 7.29 22.88
N ILE A 68 -8.91 6.33 23.33
CA ILE A 68 -8.43 5.23 22.50
C ILE A 68 -9.59 4.41 21.92
N ALA A 69 -10.59 4.08 22.75
CA ALA A 69 -11.77 3.34 22.32
C ALA A 69 -12.60 4.12 21.29
N ARG A 70 -12.84 5.43 21.52
CA ARG A 70 -13.53 6.30 20.55
C ARG A 70 -12.80 6.38 19.21
N HIS A 71 -11.48 6.54 19.22
CA HIS A 71 -10.68 6.57 17.99
C HIS A 71 -10.68 5.22 17.26
N ALA A 72 -10.67 4.09 18.00
CA ALA A 72 -10.80 2.77 17.41
C ALA A 72 -12.16 2.61 16.71
N ALA A 73 -13.26 2.96 17.39
CA ALA A 73 -14.61 2.91 16.81
C ALA A 73 -14.77 3.80 15.58
N ALA A 74 -14.22 5.02 15.62
CA ALA A 74 -14.25 5.96 14.50
C ALA A 74 -13.51 5.41 13.27
N ARG A 75 -12.33 4.81 13.49
CA ARG A 75 -11.55 4.15 12.43
C ARG A 75 -12.31 2.97 11.84
N ASP A 76 -12.89 2.10 12.68
CA ASP A 76 -13.60 0.92 12.19
C ASP A 76 -14.85 1.31 11.38
N ALA A 77 -15.53 2.41 11.75
CA ALA A 77 -16.59 2.99 10.95
C ALA A 77 -16.10 3.56 9.62
N ALA A 78 -14.94 4.23 9.60
CA ALA A 78 -14.32 4.72 8.36
C ALA A 78 -13.92 3.58 7.42
N ASP A 79 -13.32 2.50 7.96
CA ASP A 79 -12.95 1.32 7.17
C ASP A 79 -14.18 0.64 6.55
N ARG A 80 -15.30 0.54 7.29
CA ARG A 80 -16.57 0.01 6.75
C ARG A 80 -17.07 0.86 5.59
N ARG A 81 -17.18 2.18 5.78
CA ARG A 81 -17.61 3.11 4.70
C ARG A 81 -16.74 3.00 3.46
N LEU A 82 -15.43 2.88 3.65
CA LEU A 82 -14.48 2.76 2.55
C LEU A 82 -14.57 1.41 1.83
N SER A 83 -14.77 0.32 2.58
CA SER A 83 -15.05 -1.01 2.03
C SER A 83 -16.32 -0.99 1.18
N ASP A 84 -17.40 -0.38 1.69
CA ASP A 84 -18.66 -0.22 0.97
C ASP A 84 -18.48 0.59 -0.32
N CYS A 85 -17.76 1.72 -0.23
CA CYS A 85 -17.44 2.57 -1.37
C CYS A 85 -16.67 1.81 -2.46
N LEU A 86 -15.58 1.12 -2.11
CA LEU A 86 -14.78 0.35 -3.07
C LEU A 86 -15.60 -0.74 -3.76
N ARG A 87 -16.48 -1.42 -3.02
CA ARG A 87 -17.39 -2.43 -3.58
C ARG A 87 -18.37 -1.82 -4.58
N ALA A 88 -19.07 -0.76 -4.17
CA ALA A 88 -20.02 -0.07 -5.03
C ALA A 88 -19.35 0.47 -6.29
N PHE A 89 -18.16 1.06 -6.16
CA PHE A 89 -17.41 1.58 -7.30
C PHE A 89 -16.93 0.47 -8.24
N GLY A 90 -16.52 -0.68 -7.71
CA GLY A 90 -16.17 -1.84 -8.53
C GLY A 90 -17.38 -2.40 -9.28
N ALA A 91 -18.51 -2.58 -8.61
CA ALA A 91 -19.76 -3.10 -9.19
C ALA A 91 -20.29 -2.19 -10.31
N ASP A 92 -20.28 -0.88 -10.09
CA ASP A 92 -20.73 0.14 -11.05
C ASP A 92 -19.68 0.47 -12.12
N ARG A 93 -18.52 -0.20 -12.10
CA ARG A 93 -17.36 0.07 -12.98
C ARG A 93 -16.84 1.51 -12.91
N LYS A 94 -17.05 2.17 -11.76
CA LYS A 94 -16.54 3.52 -11.44
C LYS A 94 -15.09 3.50 -10.96
N LEU A 95 -14.56 2.34 -10.57
CA LEU A 95 -13.14 2.16 -10.25
C LEU A 95 -12.62 0.86 -10.88
N ALA A 96 -11.47 0.93 -11.54
CA ALA A 96 -10.81 -0.24 -12.11
C ALA A 96 -9.30 -0.21 -11.85
N VAL A 97 -8.77 -1.33 -11.36
CA VAL A 97 -7.32 -1.57 -11.31
C VAL A 97 -6.91 -2.25 -12.62
N ARG A 98 -5.84 -1.78 -13.26
CA ARG A 98 -5.30 -2.38 -14.48
C ARG A 98 -4.09 -3.26 -14.15
N PRO A 99 -3.88 -4.38 -14.89
CA PRO A 99 -2.73 -5.27 -14.68
C PRO A 99 -1.36 -4.59 -14.80
N VAL A 100 -1.29 -3.47 -15.53
CA VAL A 100 -0.07 -2.64 -15.67
C VAL A 100 0.20 -1.74 -14.46
N GLY A 101 -0.51 -1.92 -13.35
CA GLY A 101 -0.29 -1.21 -12.10
C GLY A 101 -0.79 0.24 -12.12
N THR A 102 -1.94 0.48 -12.74
CA THR A 102 -2.65 1.77 -12.74
C THR A 102 -4.05 1.64 -12.15
N VAL A 103 -4.62 2.75 -11.69
CA VAL A 103 -6.02 2.83 -11.25
C VAL A 103 -6.75 3.84 -12.12
N GLU A 104 -7.95 3.48 -12.54
CA GLU A 104 -8.90 4.37 -13.22
C GLU A 104 -10.09 4.59 -12.30
N ILE A 105 -10.55 5.83 -12.21
CA ILE A 105 -11.72 6.18 -11.41
C ILE A 105 -12.58 7.23 -12.13
N ASP A 106 -13.89 7.06 -12.06
CA ASP A 106 -14.85 8.04 -12.54
C ASP A 106 -14.77 9.31 -11.67
N ARG A 107 -14.52 10.45 -12.31
CA ARG A 107 -14.28 11.72 -11.61
C ARG A 107 -15.52 12.20 -10.89
N GLN A 108 -16.69 12.08 -11.52
CA GLN A 108 -17.95 12.55 -10.94
C GLN A 108 -18.34 11.71 -9.72
N ALA A 109 -18.20 10.39 -9.80
CA ALA A 109 -18.42 9.49 -8.69
C ALA A 109 -17.46 9.80 -7.52
N LEU A 110 -16.19 10.07 -7.81
CA LEU A 110 -15.25 10.49 -6.78
C LEU A 110 -15.68 11.81 -6.13
N ALA A 111 -16.09 12.80 -6.94
CA ALA A 111 -16.53 14.13 -6.50
C ALA A 111 -17.76 14.12 -5.59
N THR A 112 -18.67 13.15 -5.75
CA THR A 112 -19.91 13.04 -4.95
C THR A 112 -19.74 12.30 -3.63
N LEU A 113 -18.57 11.73 -3.35
CA LEU A 113 -18.30 11.10 -2.06
C LEU A 113 -18.27 12.12 -0.92
N ALA A 114 -18.62 11.65 0.28
CA ALA A 114 -18.37 12.41 1.50
C ALA A 114 -16.86 12.74 1.61
N PRO A 115 -16.46 13.96 2.01
CA PRO A 115 -15.07 14.42 1.99
C PRO A 115 -14.08 13.47 2.67
N GLU A 116 -14.46 12.88 3.81
CA GLU A 116 -13.63 11.95 4.57
C GLU A 116 -13.41 10.64 3.79
N THR A 117 -14.47 10.11 3.17
CA THR A 117 -14.39 8.89 2.34
C THR A 117 -13.56 9.14 1.09
N ALA A 118 -13.71 10.30 0.44
CA ALA A 118 -12.90 10.70 -0.70
C ALA A 118 -11.41 10.82 -0.33
N ALA A 119 -11.11 11.44 0.82
CA ALA A 119 -9.75 11.58 1.32
C ALA A 119 -9.09 10.24 1.63
N ASP A 120 -9.83 9.32 2.25
CA ASP A 120 -9.34 7.97 2.57
C ASP A 120 -9.14 7.12 1.30
N LEU A 121 -10.08 7.17 0.36
CA LEU A 121 -9.96 6.50 -0.93
C LEU A 121 -8.75 7.02 -1.72
N LEU A 122 -8.59 8.33 -1.81
CA LEU A 122 -7.46 8.95 -2.50
C LEU A 122 -6.12 8.58 -1.82
N ALA A 123 -6.07 8.59 -0.49
CA ALA A 123 -4.88 8.15 0.25
C ALA A 123 -4.52 6.69 -0.08
N ARG A 124 -5.51 5.80 -0.15
CA ARG A 124 -5.30 4.39 -0.54
C ARG A 124 -4.81 4.24 -1.97
N ILE A 125 -5.44 4.93 -2.93
CA ILE A 125 -5.04 4.87 -4.35
C ILE A 125 -3.61 5.36 -4.52
N LEU A 126 -3.26 6.52 -3.93
CA LEU A 126 -1.91 7.08 -4.04
C LEU A 126 -0.86 6.15 -3.42
N ARG A 127 -1.16 5.54 -2.26
CA ARG A 127 -0.27 4.56 -1.63
C ARG A 127 -0.11 3.30 -2.49
N ALA A 128 -1.21 2.79 -3.05
CA ALA A 128 -1.21 1.58 -3.87
C ALA A 128 -0.44 1.78 -5.18
N VAL A 129 -0.77 2.84 -5.92
CA VAL A 129 -0.16 3.17 -7.21
C VAL A 129 1.26 3.69 -7.07
N GLY A 130 1.58 4.37 -5.96
CA GLY A 130 2.93 4.86 -5.67
C GLY A 130 3.88 3.81 -5.12
N GLY A 131 3.38 2.64 -4.70
CA GLY A 131 4.18 1.54 -4.15
C GLY A 131 4.70 1.76 -2.72
N GLY A 132 4.52 2.94 -2.15
CA GLY A 132 5.03 3.31 -0.84
C GLY A 132 4.29 2.68 0.35
N ASP A 133 4.93 2.73 1.52
CA ASP A 133 4.35 2.22 2.77
C ASP A 133 3.31 3.16 3.38
N TYR A 134 3.44 4.45 3.11
CA TYR A 134 2.59 5.51 3.65
C TYR A 134 2.04 6.39 2.53
N PRO A 135 0.80 6.89 2.65
CA PRO A 135 0.28 7.86 1.69
C PRO A 135 1.01 9.21 1.83
N PRO A 136 0.98 10.07 0.79
CA PRO A 136 1.51 11.44 0.85
C PRO A 136 0.85 12.26 1.96
N GLN A 137 1.48 13.33 2.46
CA GLN A 137 0.95 14.11 3.59
C GLN A 137 -0.49 14.62 3.40
N HIS A 138 -1.24 14.72 4.50
CA HIS A 138 -2.66 15.10 4.50
C HIS A 138 -2.94 16.39 3.72
N ALA A 139 -2.21 17.47 4.00
CA ALA A 139 -2.39 18.75 3.33
C ALA A 139 -2.19 18.67 1.80
N ALA A 140 -1.23 17.85 1.34
CA ALA A 140 -0.99 17.67 -0.09
C ALA A 140 -2.12 16.87 -0.76
N ARG A 141 -2.66 15.85 -0.07
CA ARG A 141 -3.83 15.09 -0.55
C ARG A 141 -5.08 15.97 -0.60
N ALA A 142 -5.29 16.83 0.41
CA ALA A 142 -6.41 17.76 0.43
C ALA A 142 -6.38 18.76 -0.73
N ARG A 143 -5.19 19.29 -1.08
CA ARG A 143 -5.02 20.15 -2.26
C ARG A 143 -5.30 19.40 -3.57
N LEU A 144 -4.83 18.16 -3.69
CA LEU A 144 -5.15 17.33 -4.85
C LEU A 144 -6.65 17.10 -4.94
N TRP A 145 -7.29 16.70 -3.84
CA TRP A 145 -8.73 16.47 -3.78
C TRP A 145 -9.52 17.69 -4.26
N ALA A 146 -9.24 18.88 -3.71
CA ALA A 146 -9.92 20.12 -4.11
C ALA A 146 -9.88 20.36 -5.62
N ARG A 147 -8.76 20.04 -6.28
CA ARG A 147 -8.60 20.15 -7.74
C ARG A 147 -9.37 19.07 -8.50
N LEU A 148 -9.45 17.85 -7.95
CA LEU A 148 -10.18 16.75 -8.58
C LEU A 148 -11.71 16.96 -8.51
N SER A 149 -12.20 17.66 -7.48
CA SER A 149 -13.61 17.85 -7.17
C SER A 149 -14.19 19.20 -7.62
N GLU A 150 -13.53 19.94 -8.52
CA GLU A 150 -14.05 21.21 -9.04
C GLU A 150 -15.36 21.01 -9.85
N ASP A 151 -16.35 21.89 -9.65
CA ASP A 151 -17.68 21.82 -10.30
C ASP A 151 -17.64 22.02 -11.82
N ASN A 152 -16.68 22.81 -12.33
CA ASN A 152 -16.42 22.98 -13.76
C ASN A 152 -15.02 22.45 -14.09
N PRO A 153 -14.87 21.12 -14.17
CA PRO A 153 -13.56 20.50 -14.24
C PRO A 153 -12.85 20.74 -15.57
N SER A 154 -11.62 21.25 -15.51
CA SER A 154 -10.66 21.12 -16.62
C SER A 154 -9.94 19.77 -16.57
N PRO A 155 -9.34 19.29 -17.68
CA PRO A 155 -8.49 18.11 -17.66
C PRO A 155 -7.38 18.24 -16.61
N VAL A 156 -7.29 17.23 -15.75
CA VAL A 156 -6.30 17.18 -14.67
C VAL A 156 -4.96 16.70 -15.22
N ALA A 157 -3.91 17.36 -14.77
CA ALA A 157 -2.53 16.88 -14.84
C ALA A 157 -1.84 17.28 -13.53
N ALA A 158 -1.63 16.30 -12.66
CA ALA A 158 -1.02 16.49 -11.35
C ALA A 158 -0.07 15.34 -11.01
N THR A 159 0.83 15.59 -10.08
CA THR A 159 1.78 14.60 -9.55
C THR A 159 1.76 14.68 -8.03
N LEU A 160 1.67 13.53 -7.35
CA LEU A 160 1.70 13.48 -5.89
C LEU A 160 2.19 12.11 -5.41
N GLY A 161 3.24 12.09 -4.58
CA GLY A 161 3.74 10.84 -3.99
C GLY A 161 4.33 9.84 -5.00
N GLY A 162 4.84 10.34 -6.13
CA GLY A 162 5.30 9.50 -7.24
C GLY A 162 4.14 8.84 -8.01
N VAL A 163 2.98 9.47 -8.01
CA VAL A 163 1.81 9.10 -8.82
C VAL A 163 1.39 10.28 -9.67
N ALA A 164 1.36 10.06 -10.98
CA ALA A 164 0.79 10.98 -11.94
C ALA A 164 -0.71 10.73 -12.04
N VAL A 165 -1.48 11.79 -11.88
CA VAL A 165 -2.93 11.81 -12.05
C VAL A 165 -3.25 12.60 -13.30
N ARG A 166 -3.90 11.95 -14.26
CA ARG A 166 -4.26 12.58 -15.54
C ARG A 166 -5.68 12.21 -15.95
N GLY A 167 -6.31 13.07 -16.74
CA GLY A 167 -7.59 12.77 -17.38
C GLY A 167 -8.66 13.78 -17.02
N ASP A 168 -9.86 13.54 -17.53
CA ASP A 168 -11.00 14.44 -17.38
C ASP A 168 -12.17 13.69 -16.73
N ARG A 169 -13.07 13.09 -17.51
CA ARG A 169 -14.18 12.28 -16.99
C ARG A 169 -13.69 11.05 -16.21
N THR A 170 -12.63 10.42 -16.71
CA THR A 170 -11.94 9.32 -16.03
C THR A 170 -10.57 9.80 -15.61
N LEU A 171 -10.27 9.68 -14.32
CA LEU A 171 -8.97 9.98 -13.76
C LEU A 171 -8.11 8.71 -13.78
N HIS A 172 -6.92 8.82 -14.37
CA HIS A 172 -5.91 7.78 -14.46
C HIS A 172 -4.79 8.08 -13.46
N PHE A 173 -4.59 7.16 -12.53
CA PHE A 173 -3.50 7.17 -11.56
C PHE A 173 -2.45 6.17 -12.02
N ALA A 174 -1.26 6.67 -12.34
CA ALA A 174 -0.14 5.85 -12.77
C ALA A 174 1.12 6.18 -11.99
N ARG A 175 1.95 5.18 -11.71
CA ARG A 175 3.28 5.39 -11.11
C ARG A 175 4.10 6.31 -12.00
N GLU A 176 4.74 7.31 -11.39
CA GLU A 176 5.73 8.10 -12.09
C GLU A 176 7.07 7.36 -12.14
N PHE A 177 7.73 7.41 -13.30
CA PHE A 177 9.11 6.96 -13.40
C PHE A 177 10.06 7.89 -12.60
N GLY A 178 9.78 9.20 -12.54
CA GLY A 178 10.66 10.16 -11.87
C GLY A 178 12.02 10.27 -12.56
N ARG A 179 13.06 10.68 -11.81
CA ARG A 179 14.42 10.88 -12.34
C ARG A 179 15.19 9.56 -12.54
N ALA A 180 15.09 8.66 -11.57
CA ALA A 180 15.89 7.43 -11.52
C ALA A 180 15.07 6.15 -11.73
N GLY A 181 13.74 6.22 -11.75
CA GLY A 181 12.89 5.03 -11.76
C GLY A 181 12.80 4.34 -10.39
N PRO A 182 11.93 3.32 -10.29
CA PRO A 182 11.98 2.35 -9.21
C PRO A 182 13.37 1.71 -9.05
N MET A 183 13.73 1.38 -7.81
CA MET A 183 14.97 0.64 -7.54
C MET A 183 14.89 -0.78 -8.12
N GLY A 184 16.01 -1.26 -8.65
CA GLY A 184 16.13 -2.64 -9.08
C GLY A 184 16.18 -3.61 -7.89
N VAL A 185 15.73 -4.84 -8.10
CA VAL A 185 15.68 -5.89 -7.08
C VAL A 185 16.36 -7.14 -7.63
N THR A 186 17.32 -7.67 -6.88
CA THR A 186 17.97 -8.94 -7.22
C THR A 186 17.02 -10.09 -6.89
N VAL A 187 16.85 -11.01 -7.84
CA VAL A 187 16.14 -12.27 -7.60
C VAL A 187 17.03 -13.16 -6.74
N THR A 188 16.51 -13.61 -5.60
CA THR A 188 17.29 -14.37 -4.59
C THR A 188 16.79 -15.80 -4.38
N GLY A 189 15.71 -16.19 -5.06
CA GLY A 189 15.15 -17.53 -4.97
C GLY A 189 13.88 -17.70 -5.81
N PRO A 190 13.23 -18.87 -5.72
CA PRO A 190 12.08 -19.23 -6.54
C PRO A 190 10.76 -18.59 -6.06
N ALA A 191 10.75 -17.95 -4.89
CA ALA A 191 9.56 -17.29 -4.37
C ALA A 191 9.29 -15.98 -5.13
N PRO A 192 8.01 -15.59 -5.32
CA PRO A 192 7.67 -14.35 -6.00
C PRO A 192 8.38 -13.14 -5.38
N THR A 193 9.00 -12.34 -6.23
CA THR A 193 9.75 -11.15 -5.83
C THR A 193 8.87 -9.91 -5.94
N LEU A 194 8.77 -9.14 -4.85
CA LEU A 194 8.06 -7.87 -4.86
C LEU A 194 8.87 -6.78 -5.58
N PHE A 195 8.32 -6.23 -6.66
CA PHE A 195 8.93 -5.14 -7.41
C PHE A 195 8.21 -3.80 -7.18
N ASP A 196 8.95 -2.78 -6.74
CA ASP A 196 8.50 -1.39 -6.46
C ASP A 196 7.25 -1.32 -5.55
N GLY A 197 7.00 -2.36 -4.75
CA GLY A 197 5.79 -2.47 -3.94
C GLY A 197 4.49 -2.74 -4.72
N ARG A 198 4.51 -2.80 -6.05
CA ARG A 198 3.31 -2.84 -6.91
C ARG A 198 3.06 -4.18 -7.60
N PHE A 199 4.10 -4.96 -7.83
CA PHE A 199 4.00 -6.21 -8.57
C PHE A 199 4.63 -7.36 -7.80
N ASP A 200 3.89 -8.45 -7.70
CA ASP A 200 4.44 -9.77 -7.41
C ASP A 200 4.90 -10.39 -8.71
N VAL A 201 6.22 -10.50 -8.84
CA VAL A 201 6.87 -11.05 -10.02
C VAL A 201 7.11 -12.54 -9.78
N ASP A 202 6.53 -13.39 -10.60
CA ASP A 202 6.89 -14.81 -10.60
C ASP A 202 8.32 -14.94 -11.15
N THR A 203 9.20 -15.48 -10.31
CA THR A 203 10.62 -15.66 -10.62
C THR A 203 11.01 -17.12 -10.75
N ALA A 204 10.05 -18.05 -10.79
CA ALA A 204 10.32 -19.46 -11.02
C ALA A 204 11.05 -19.67 -12.36
N GLY A 205 12.13 -20.44 -12.34
CA GLY A 205 13.03 -20.67 -13.48
C GLY A 205 14.05 -19.56 -13.73
N LEU A 206 14.12 -18.52 -12.88
CA LEU A 206 15.11 -17.44 -12.96
C LEU A 206 16.14 -17.49 -11.82
N GLU A 207 15.98 -18.41 -10.87
CA GLU A 207 16.75 -18.52 -9.63
C GLU A 207 18.22 -18.94 -9.82
N ASP A 208 18.51 -19.79 -10.80
CA ASP A 208 19.87 -20.30 -11.04
C ASP A 208 20.79 -19.28 -11.73
N GLN A 209 20.27 -18.09 -12.02
CA GLN A 209 20.97 -17.03 -12.73
C GLN A 209 21.04 -15.76 -11.86
N ALA A 210 22.10 -14.98 -12.04
CA ALA A 210 22.18 -13.65 -11.44
C ALA A 210 21.21 -12.70 -12.17
N VAL A 211 19.94 -12.72 -11.77
CA VAL A 211 18.86 -11.93 -12.39
C VAL A 211 18.58 -10.66 -11.59
N LEU A 212 18.52 -9.54 -12.31
CA LEU A 212 18.13 -8.25 -11.76
C LEU A 212 16.80 -7.80 -12.38
N LEU A 213 15.77 -7.62 -11.56
CA LEU A 213 14.55 -6.94 -11.96
C LEU A 213 14.78 -5.44 -11.95
N VAL A 214 14.57 -4.77 -13.08
CA VAL A 214 14.69 -3.31 -13.23
C VAL A 214 13.45 -2.73 -13.91
N PRO A 215 13.15 -1.43 -13.73
CA PRO A 215 12.08 -0.82 -14.51
C PRO A 215 12.53 -0.67 -15.97
N LEU A 216 11.62 -0.92 -16.94
CA LEU A 216 11.91 -0.81 -18.38
C LEU A 216 12.57 0.53 -18.76
N GLY A 217 12.18 1.62 -18.10
CA GLY A 217 12.71 2.96 -18.38
C GLY A 217 14.21 3.08 -18.14
N ARG A 218 14.83 2.18 -17.36
CA ARG A 218 16.29 2.10 -17.21
C ARG A 218 17.00 1.72 -18.51
N LEU A 219 16.29 1.06 -19.43
CA LEU A 219 16.77 0.75 -20.77
C LEU A 219 16.50 1.89 -21.78
N GLY A 220 16.00 3.04 -21.33
CA GLY A 220 15.63 4.16 -22.20
C GLY A 220 14.38 3.91 -23.04
N ARG A 221 13.59 2.87 -22.74
CA ARG A 221 12.43 2.43 -23.54
C ARG A 221 11.10 2.66 -22.81
N GLY A 222 10.00 2.61 -23.57
CA GLY A 222 8.62 2.60 -23.06
C GLY A 222 7.96 3.97 -22.93
N ASN A 223 6.64 3.98 -22.83
CA ASN A 223 5.84 5.17 -22.49
C ASN A 223 5.81 5.40 -20.96
N ALA A 224 5.05 6.41 -20.49
CA ALA A 224 5.00 6.78 -19.08
C ALA A 224 4.59 5.63 -18.13
N ILE A 225 3.74 4.71 -18.56
CA ILE A 225 3.29 3.55 -17.77
C ILE A 225 4.33 2.43 -17.88
N GLU A 226 4.66 2.06 -19.12
CA GLU A 226 5.55 0.94 -19.43
C GLU A 226 6.94 1.12 -18.82
N LYS A 227 7.45 2.36 -18.77
CA LYS A 227 8.74 2.69 -18.15
C LYS A 227 8.86 2.18 -16.71
N THR A 228 7.75 2.00 -16.02
CA THR A 228 7.72 1.56 -14.62
C THR A 228 7.50 0.06 -14.43
N LEU A 229 7.26 -0.68 -15.52
CA LEU A 229 7.05 -2.13 -15.48
C LEU A 229 8.39 -2.86 -15.31
N PRO A 230 8.42 -3.97 -14.55
CA PRO A 230 9.64 -4.75 -14.35
C PRO A 230 10.06 -5.48 -15.63
N VAL A 231 11.37 -5.56 -15.82
CA VAL A 231 12.05 -6.38 -16.83
C VAL A 231 13.18 -7.12 -16.12
N ALA A 232 13.31 -8.41 -16.37
CA ALA A 232 14.40 -9.23 -15.86
C ALA A 232 15.62 -9.10 -16.78
N LEU A 233 16.77 -8.75 -16.20
CA LEU A 233 18.06 -8.69 -16.87
C LEU A 233 18.98 -9.81 -16.39
N ASP A 234 19.79 -10.35 -17.30
CA ASP A 234 20.92 -11.22 -16.94
C ASP A 234 22.12 -10.42 -16.37
N ALA A 235 23.19 -11.13 -16.01
CA ALA A 235 24.43 -10.54 -15.51
C ALA A 235 25.12 -9.60 -16.52
N ALA A 236 24.85 -9.75 -17.81
CA ALA A 236 25.37 -8.89 -18.88
C ALA A 236 24.47 -7.66 -19.14
N GLY A 237 23.36 -7.51 -18.39
CA GLY A 237 22.40 -6.42 -18.54
C GLY A 237 21.43 -6.59 -19.72
N ARG A 238 21.32 -7.79 -20.29
CA ARG A 238 20.43 -8.09 -21.42
C ARG A 238 19.04 -8.49 -20.91
N PRO A 239 17.95 -7.99 -21.53
CA PRO A 239 16.60 -8.43 -21.20
C PRO A 239 16.42 -9.92 -21.49
N ILE A 240 16.02 -10.70 -20.49
CA ILE A 240 15.76 -12.15 -20.62
C ILE A 240 14.30 -12.50 -20.42
N ALA A 241 13.55 -11.72 -19.63
CA ALA A 241 12.11 -11.87 -19.48
C ALA A 241 11.43 -10.53 -19.21
N ALA A 242 10.22 -10.37 -19.73
CA ALA A 242 9.40 -9.19 -19.52
C ALA A 242 7.91 -9.53 -19.60
N PRO A 243 7.03 -8.68 -19.05
CA PRO A 243 5.60 -8.80 -19.24
C PRO A 243 5.25 -8.85 -20.73
N ALA A 244 4.24 -9.66 -21.09
CA ALA A 244 3.87 -9.88 -22.50
C ALA A 244 3.59 -8.59 -23.27
N CYS A 245 3.03 -7.56 -22.61
CA CYS A 245 2.77 -6.26 -23.22
C CYS A 245 4.04 -5.49 -23.66
N LEU A 246 5.23 -5.92 -23.22
CA LEU A 246 6.52 -5.31 -23.57
C LEU A 246 7.29 -6.07 -24.64
N HIS A 247 6.86 -7.28 -25.03
CA HIS A 247 7.63 -8.16 -25.93
C HIS A 247 7.96 -7.51 -27.28
N ALA A 248 6.98 -6.84 -27.88
CA ALA A 248 7.16 -6.11 -29.14
C ALA A 248 8.26 -5.04 -29.08
N LYS A 249 8.65 -4.58 -27.88
CA LYS A 249 9.65 -3.53 -27.66
C LYS A 249 11.03 -4.05 -27.27
N LEU A 250 11.15 -5.33 -26.89
CA LEU A 250 12.40 -5.91 -26.38
C LEU A 250 13.06 -6.88 -27.37
N GLY A 251 12.32 -7.35 -28.38
CA GLY A 251 12.85 -8.17 -29.46
C GLY A 251 12.63 -9.67 -29.23
N PRO A 252 13.04 -10.51 -30.20
CA PRO A 252 12.87 -11.96 -30.11
C PRO A 252 13.76 -12.56 -29.01
N GLY A 253 13.32 -13.66 -28.41
CA GLY A 253 14.08 -14.40 -27.39
C GLY A 253 13.85 -13.94 -25.94
N VAL A 254 13.07 -12.88 -25.73
CA VAL A 254 12.68 -12.45 -24.38
C VAL A 254 11.49 -13.27 -23.89
N GLY A 255 11.68 -13.99 -22.78
CA GLY A 255 10.63 -14.79 -22.15
C GLY A 255 9.50 -13.96 -21.53
N THR A 256 8.42 -14.64 -21.15
CA THR A 256 7.31 -14.01 -20.42
C THR A 256 7.62 -13.95 -18.94
N LEU A 257 7.59 -12.74 -18.37
CA LEU A 257 7.62 -12.53 -16.93
C LEU A 257 6.18 -12.40 -16.44
N ALA A 258 5.70 -13.39 -15.68
CA ALA A 258 4.35 -13.34 -15.12
C ALA A 258 4.29 -12.34 -13.95
N LEU A 259 3.30 -11.46 -13.99
CA LEU A 259 3.09 -10.43 -12.98
C LEU A 259 1.69 -10.55 -12.39
N GLN A 260 1.61 -10.48 -11.07
CA GLN A 260 0.38 -10.19 -10.36
C GLN A 260 0.44 -8.77 -9.80
N GLU A 261 -0.50 -7.91 -10.20
CA GLU A 261 -0.60 -6.58 -9.61
C GLU A 261 -1.06 -6.69 -8.15
N ARG A 262 -0.43 -5.89 -7.27
CA ARG A 262 -0.69 -5.85 -5.82
C ARG A 262 -1.57 -4.67 -5.42
N LEU A 263 -1.95 -3.80 -6.35
CA LEU A 263 -2.80 -2.63 -6.09
C LEU A 263 -4.19 -3.07 -5.61
N SER A 264 -4.81 -4.08 -6.22
CA SER A 264 -6.12 -4.59 -5.77
C SER A 264 -6.08 -5.06 -4.32
N TRP A 265 -5.04 -5.80 -3.94
CA TRP A 265 -4.84 -6.19 -2.55
C TRP A 265 -4.58 -4.98 -1.65
N ARG A 266 -3.71 -4.04 -2.05
CA ARG A 266 -3.40 -2.83 -1.26
C ARG A 266 -4.62 -1.93 -1.03
N LEU A 267 -5.52 -1.84 -2.02
CA LEU A 267 -6.78 -1.10 -1.91
C LEU A 267 -7.76 -1.74 -0.92
N GLN A 268 -7.63 -3.04 -0.65
CA GLN A 268 -8.53 -3.77 0.26
C GLN A 268 -7.86 -4.14 1.60
N ALA A 269 -6.54 -4.10 1.69
CA ALA A 269 -5.79 -4.48 2.88
C ALA A 269 -6.30 -3.74 4.13
N ASP A 270 -6.44 -4.48 5.23
CA ASP A 270 -6.96 -4.04 6.53
C ASP A 270 -8.43 -3.56 6.54
N LEU A 271 -9.16 -3.63 5.42
CA LEU A 271 -10.60 -3.39 5.40
C LEU A 271 -11.36 -4.65 5.84
N PRO A 272 -12.54 -4.50 6.44
CA PRO A 272 -13.39 -5.63 6.77
C PRO A 272 -13.73 -6.42 5.50
N SER A 273 -13.36 -7.70 5.48
CA SER A 273 -13.87 -8.66 4.50
C SER A 273 -15.35 -8.87 4.79
N HIS A 274 -16.21 -8.59 3.81
CA HIS A 274 -17.59 -9.04 3.87
C HIS A 274 -17.56 -10.53 3.50
N SER A 275 -17.16 -11.39 4.45
CA SER A 275 -17.74 -12.72 4.46
C SER A 275 -19.24 -12.49 4.55
N ALA A 276 -19.98 -12.86 3.50
CA ALA A 276 -21.43 -12.92 3.57
C ALA A 276 -21.78 -13.57 4.89
N SER A 277 -22.51 -12.85 5.75
CA SER A 277 -23.17 -13.48 6.88
C SER A 277 -23.97 -14.63 6.28
N ALA A 278 -23.57 -15.86 6.61
CA ALA A 278 -24.50 -16.97 6.63
C ALA A 278 -25.56 -16.69 7.70
#